data_AF-A0A957UTJ7-F1
#
_entry.id   AF-A0A957UTJ7-F1
#
_cell.length_a   1.000
_cell.length_b   1.000
_cell.length_c   1.000
_cell.angle_alpha   90.00
_cell.angle_beta   90.00
_cell.angle_gamma   90.00
#
_symmetry.space_group_name_H-M   'P 1'
#
loop_
_entity.id
_entity.type
_entity.pdbx_description
1 polymer ?
#
loop_
_entity_poly.entity_id
_entity_poly.type
_entity_poly.pdbx_seq_one_letter_code
_entity_poly.pdbx_strand_id
1 'polypeptide(L)'
;MRTIVGAGTPGSRLLHLASRSLDVHYGEGVIDDLRSALNQGIPPIVLVNTMHFPHWQLQTAHAVVITDMGEAEVFMNDPGVEHGPISVSFGDFYLAWDEMANLYGLIRKK
;
A
#
# COMPACT_ATOMS: atom_id res chain seq x y z
N MET A 1 -6.65 18.69 9.50
CA MET A 1 -6.82 17.45 10.29
C MET A 1 -5.49 17.06 10.95
N ARG A 2 -5.43 17.01 12.29
CA ARG A 2 -4.23 16.68 13.11
C ARG A 2 -3.95 15.17 13.13
N THR A 3 -2.70 14.76 13.40
CA THR A 3 -2.39 13.36 13.73
C THR A 3 -3.10 13.04 15.03
N ILE A 4 -3.90 11.97 15.06
CA ILE A 4 -4.53 11.50 16.29
C ILE A 4 -3.57 10.47 16.90
N VAL A 5 -3.14 10.71 18.14
CA VAL A 5 -2.24 9.80 18.86
C VAL A 5 -2.92 8.43 18.94
N GLY A 6 -2.23 7.39 18.47
CA GLY A 6 -2.73 6.02 18.44
C GLY A 6 -3.53 5.62 17.20
N ALA A 7 -3.87 6.55 16.29
CA ALA A 7 -4.66 6.25 15.08
C ALA A 7 -3.83 6.27 13.77
N GLY A 8 -2.51 6.41 13.87
CA GLY A 8 -1.62 6.49 12.71
C GLY A 8 -1.70 7.83 11.95
N THR A 9 -1.27 7.81 10.69
CA THR A 9 -1.29 8.96 9.78
C THR A 9 -2.24 8.67 8.62
N PRO A 10 -3.17 9.59 8.28
CA PRO A 10 -4.06 9.41 7.13
C PRO A 10 -3.26 9.25 5.83
N GLY A 11 -3.66 8.30 4.96
CA GLY A 11 -3.00 8.05 3.68
C GLY A 11 -2.90 9.28 2.78
N SER A 12 -3.92 10.15 2.81
CA SER A 12 -3.94 11.41 2.05
C SER A 12 -2.79 12.36 2.35
N ARG A 13 -2.07 12.16 3.48
CA ARG A 13 -0.86 12.92 3.78
C ARG A 13 0.34 12.55 2.92
N LEU A 14 0.29 11.48 2.14
CA LEU A 14 1.26 11.23 1.08
C LEU A 14 1.39 12.45 0.16
N LEU A 15 0.28 13.13 -0.15
CA LEU A 15 0.26 14.35 -0.95
C LEU A 15 1.15 15.48 -0.39
N HIS A 16 1.46 15.49 0.91
CA HIS A 16 2.37 16.48 1.50
C HIS A 16 3.85 16.23 1.17
N LEU A 17 4.21 15.07 0.63
CA LEU A 17 5.56 14.76 0.18
C LEU A 17 5.87 15.38 -1.20
N ALA A 18 4.85 15.87 -1.92
CA ALA A 18 5.06 16.53 -3.21
C ALA A 18 5.94 17.77 -3.05
N SER A 19 6.90 17.92 -3.95
CA SER A 19 7.90 18.97 -3.88
C SER A 19 8.39 19.37 -5.28
N ARG A 20 9.46 20.18 -5.35
CA ARG A 20 10.11 20.50 -6.63
C ARG A 20 10.78 19.29 -7.29
N SER A 21 11.20 18.30 -6.50
CA SER A 21 11.90 17.10 -6.98
C SER A 21 11.06 15.83 -6.93
N LEU A 22 9.92 15.85 -6.24
CA LEU A 22 9.02 14.70 -6.09
C LEU A 22 7.64 14.99 -6.68
N ASP A 23 7.15 14.04 -7.45
CA ASP A 23 5.76 13.93 -7.86
C ASP A 23 5.07 12.85 -7.03
N VAL A 24 3.86 13.15 -6.57
CA VAL A 24 3.11 12.26 -5.67
C VAL A 24 1.69 12.10 -6.16
N HIS A 25 1.27 10.85 -6.29
CA HIS A 25 -0.12 10.47 -6.52
C HIS A 25 -0.70 9.84 -5.24
N TYR A 26 -1.96 10.12 -4.97
CA TYR A 26 -2.76 9.42 -3.96
C TYR A 26 -4.22 9.40 -4.44
N GLY A 27 -4.82 8.21 -4.49
CA GLY A 27 -6.16 8.02 -5.00
C GLY A 27 -6.59 6.56 -4.98
N GLU A 28 -7.79 6.32 -5.49
CA GLU A 28 -8.30 4.97 -5.77
C GLU A 28 -7.72 4.47 -7.10
N GLY A 29 -7.57 3.16 -7.26
CA GLY A 29 -7.07 2.58 -8.50
C GLY A 29 -7.55 1.14 -8.73
N VAL A 30 -6.99 0.53 -9.77
CA VAL A 30 -7.19 -0.89 -10.09
C VAL A 30 -5.86 -1.64 -10.08
N ILE A 31 -5.91 -2.96 -10.12
CA ILE A 31 -4.70 -3.82 -10.12
C ILE A 31 -3.73 -3.46 -11.25
N ASP A 32 -4.24 -3.08 -12.41
CA ASP A 32 -3.40 -2.68 -13.54
C ASP A 32 -2.62 -1.38 -13.28
N ASP A 33 -3.11 -0.48 -12.42
CA ASP A 33 -2.36 0.71 -12.00
C ASP A 33 -1.14 0.32 -11.15
N LEU A 34 -1.33 -0.64 -10.22
CA LEU A 34 -0.24 -1.15 -9.38
C LEU A 34 0.81 -1.88 -10.22
N ARG A 35 0.38 -2.75 -11.14
CA ARG A 35 1.27 -3.45 -12.08
C ARG A 35 2.03 -2.48 -12.99
N SER A 36 1.34 -1.47 -13.52
CA SER A 36 1.95 -0.44 -14.37
C SER A 36 3.02 0.34 -13.60
N ALA A 37 2.76 0.68 -12.34
CA ALA A 37 3.74 1.35 -11.48
C ALA A 37 4.96 0.46 -11.19
N LEU A 38 4.75 -0.82 -10.86
CA LEU A 38 5.84 -1.79 -10.66
C LEU A 38 6.71 -1.96 -11.91
N ASN A 39 6.09 -2.06 -13.09
CA ASN A 39 6.81 -2.14 -14.37
C ASN A 39 7.64 -0.88 -14.68
N GLN A 40 7.25 0.27 -14.12
CA GLN A 40 8.01 1.52 -14.20
C GLN A 40 9.08 1.65 -13.10
N GLY A 41 9.23 0.64 -12.24
CA GLY A 41 10.15 0.67 -11.10
C GLY A 41 9.68 1.61 -9.98
N ILE A 42 8.36 1.85 -9.87
CA ILE A 42 7.74 2.70 -8.86
C ILE A 42 6.92 1.80 -7.92
N PRO A 43 7.44 1.44 -6.72
CA PRO A 43 6.73 0.60 -5.77
C PRO A 43 5.46 1.29 -5.23
N PRO A 44 4.27 0.70 -5.40
CA PRO A 44 3.04 1.26 -4.85
C PRO A 44 2.98 1.17 -3.32
N ILE A 45 2.54 2.24 -2.67
CA ILE A 45 2.12 2.23 -1.27
C ILE A 45 0.60 2.01 -1.26
N VAL A 46 0.13 0.91 -0.71
CA VAL A 46 -1.30 0.56 -0.71
C VAL A 46 -1.85 0.55 0.71
N LEU A 47 -3.10 0.99 0.84
CA LEU A 47 -3.80 1.00 2.12
C LEU A 47 -4.63 -0.28 2.20
N VAL A 48 -4.46 -1.05 3.26
CA VAL A 48 -5.10 -2.36 3.43
C VAL A 48 -5.75 -2.47 4.80
N ASN A 49 -6.79 -3.28 4.90
CA ASN A 49 -7.30 -3.77 6.16
C ASN A 49 -6.63 -5.13 6.47
N THR A 50 -5.94 -5.23 7.60
CA THR A 50 -5.15 -6.41 7.98
C THR A 50 -5.97 -7.66 8.32
N MET A 51 -7.32 -7.60 8.32
CA MET A 51 -8.20 -8.74 8.65
C MET A 51 -7.86 -10.00 7.85
N HIS A 52 -7.52 -9.86 6.57
CA HIS A 52 -7.32 -10.99 5.65
C HIS A 52 -5.88 -11.51 5.64
N PHE A 53 -4.98 -10.92 6.44
CA PHE A 53 -3.57 -11.27 6.44
C PHE A 53 -3.24 -12.26 7.56
N PRO A 54 -2.76 -13.48 7.24
CA PRO A 54 -2.52 -14.53 8.25
C PRO A 54 -1.49 -14.15 9.33
N HIS A 55 -0.57 -13.23 9.02
CA HIS A 55 0.46 -12.77 9.95
C HIS A 55 -0.02 -11.68 10.93
N TRP A 56 -1.21 -11.13 10.73
CA TRP A 56 -1.81 -10.14 11.63
C TRP A 56 -2.84 -10.78 12.57
N GLN A 57 -2.83 -10.36 13.84
CA GLN A 57 -3.82 -10.77 14.84
C GLN A 57 -4.83 -9.67 15.16
N LEU A 58 -4.60 -8.46 14.65
CA LEU A 58 -5.42 -7.29 14.88
C LEU A 58 -5.95 -6.79 13.54
N GLN A 59 -7.25 -6.54 13.47
CA GLN A 59 -7.88 -5.82 12.36
C GLN A 59 -7.60 -4.32 12.51
N THR A 60 -6.87 -3.74 11.57
CA THR A 60 -6.59 -2.31 11.51
C THR A 60 -6.36 -1.86 10.08
N ALA A 61 -6.62 -0.58 9.82
CA ALA A 61 -6.10 0.07 8.63
C ALA A 61 -4.58 0.13 8.72
N HIS A 62 -3.91 -0.21 7.63
CA HIS A 62 -2.45 -0.30 7.56
C HIS A 62 -1.94 0.11 6.17
N ALA A 63 -0.65 0.43 6.08
CA ALA A 63 0.01 0.77 4.82
C ALA A 63 1.16 -0.21 4.55
N VAL A 64 1.18 -0.81 3.36
CA VAL A 64 2.23 -1.73 2.92
C VAL A 64 2.79 -1.27 1.58
N VAL A 65 4.01 -1.70 1.25
CA VAL A 65 4.67 -1.35 -0.02
C VAL A 65 4.77 -2.59 -0.89
N ILE A 66 4.12 -2.58 -2.06
CA ILE A 66 4.17 -3.70 -2.99
C ILE A 66 5.53 -3.69 -3.71
N THR A 67 6.20 -4.84 -3.69
CA THR A 67 7.51 -5.02 -4.35
C THR A 67 7.40 -5.83 -5.63
N ASP A 68 6.45 -6.76 -5.70
CA ASP A 68 6.19 -7.57 -6.89
C ASP A 68 4.75 -8.13 -6.87
N MET A 69 4.22 -8.49 -8.04
CA MET A 69 2.87 -9.05 -8.20
C MET A 69 2.88 -10.16 -9.26
N GLY A 70 2.67 -11.39 -8.83
CA GLY A 70 2.42 -12.53 -9.71
C GLY A 70 0.93 -12.72 -10.03
N GLU A 71 0.60 -13.88 -10.62
CA GLU A 71 -0.80 -14.26 -10.87
C GLU A 71 -1.52 -14.72 -9.60
N ALA A 72 -0.80 -15.43 -8.71
CA ALA A 72 -1.38 -16.03 -7.50
C ALA A 72 -0.96 -15.34 -6.20
N GLU A 73 0.16 -14.60 -6.21
CA GLU A 73 0.76 -14.02 -5.01
C GLU A 73 1.13 -12.56 -5.23
N VAL A 74 1.08 -11.79 -4.13
CA VAL A 74 1.55 -10.42 -4.05
C VAL A 74 2.66 -10.35 -3.01
N PHE A 75 3.80 -9.78 -3.39
CA PHE A 75 4.95 -9.60 -2.51
C PHE A 75 4.99 -8.16 -2.01
N MET A 76 5.13 -7.99 -0.70
CA MET A 76 5.08 -6.68 -0.06
C MET A 76 6.02 -6.55 1.12
N ASN A 77 6.49 -5.33 1.37
CA ASN A 77 7.08 -4.94 2.64
C ASN A 77 5.97 -4.44 3.57
N ASP A 78 5.77 -5.15 4.67
CA ASP A 78 4.84 -4.81 5.73
C ASP A 78 5.62 -4.27 6.95
N PRO A 79 5.43 -2.99 7.35
CA PRO A 79 6.10 -2.43 8.53
C PRO A 79 5.80 -3.13 9.86
N GLY A 80 4.77 -3.97 9.94
CA GLY A 80 4.46 -4.80 11.11
C GLY A 80 5.25 -6.10 11.18
N VAL A 81 6.07 -6.41 10.17
CA VAL A 81 6.93 -7.59 10.11
C VAL A 81 8.39 -7.16 10.07
N GLU A 82 9.23 -7.84 10.85
CA GLU A 82 10.66 -7.48 11.01
C GLU A 82 11.46 -7.65 9.71
N HIS A 83 11.17 -8.72 8.96
CA HIS A 83 11.88 -9.07 7.73
C HIS A 83 10.89 -9.24 6.57
N GLY A 84 11.14 -8.54 5.47
CA GLY A 84 10.38 -8.66 4.22
C GLY A 84 11.32 -8.81 3.01
N PRO A 85 10.75 -8.95 1.79
CA PRO A 85 9.32 -8.97 1.50
C PRO A 85 8.63 -10.26 2.00
N ILE A 86 7.35 -10.16 2.34
CA ILE A 86 6.48 -11.31 2.58
C ILE A 86 5.53 -11.50 1.38
N SER A 87 5.05 -12.73 1.16
CA SER A 87 3.98 -13.00 0.20
C SER A 87 2.65 -13.21 0.90
N VAL A 88 1.57 -12.78 0.24
CA VAL A 88 0.19 -13.15 0.54
C VAL A 88 -0.48 -13.59 -0.76
N SER A 89 -1.60 -14.32 -0.66
CA SER A 89 -2.37 -14.66 -1.85
C SER A 89 -2.91 -13.39 -2.52
N PHE A 90 -3.03 -13.41 -3.84
CA PHE A 90 -3.62 -12.31 -4.59
C PHE A 90 -5.06 -12.01 -4.13
N GLY A 91 -5.83 -13.06 -3.81
CA GLY A 91 -7.20 -12.92 -3.32
C GLY A 91 -7.27 -12.19 -1.97
N ASP A 92 -6.43 -12.58 -1.01
CA ASP A 92 -6.38 -11.94 0.31
C ASP A 92 -5.91 -10.48 0.20
N PHE A 93 -4.90 -10.22 -0.63
CA PHE A 93 -4.47 -8.87 -0.94
C PHE A 93 -5.60 -8.02 -1.53
N TYR A 94 -6.28 -8.53 -2.57
CA TYR A 94 -7.32 -7.79 -3.26
C TYR A 94 -8.47 -7.45 -2.32
N LEU A 95 -8.92 -8.40 -1.49
CA LEU A 95 -9.96 -8.14 -0.48
C LEU A 95 -9.52 -7.10 0.55
N ALA A 96 -8.30 -7.22 1.07
CA ALA A 96 -7.75 -6.26 2.03
C ALA A 96 -7.64 -4.83 1.47
N TRP A 97 -7.33 -4.70 0.18
CA TRP A 97 -7.23 -3.42 -0.52
C TRP A 97 -8.62 -2.84 -0.88
N ASP A 98 -9.55 -3.69 -1.31
CA ASP A 98 -10.92 -3.30 -1.66
C ASP A 98 -11.70 -2.75 -0.46
N GLU A 99 -11.51 -3.34 0.72
CA GLU A 99 -12.07 -2.82 1.99
C GLU A 99 -11.60 -1.40 2.32
N MET A 100 -10.49 -0.97 1.73
CA MET A 100 -9.92 0.37 1.85
C MET A 100 -10.18 1.22 0.61
N ALA A 101 -11.22 0.90 -0.17
CA ALA A 101 -11.60 1.58 -1.41
C ALA A 101 -10.50 1.57 -2.48
N ASN A 102 -9.67 0.53 -2.51
CA ASN A 102 -8.56 0.40 -3.45
C ASN A 102 -7.61 1.62 -3.44
N LEU A 103 -7.41 2.21 -2.26
CA LEU A 103 -6.55 3.38 -2.08
C LEU A 103 -5.07 3.03 -2.18
N TYR A 104 -4.34 3.80 -2.98
CA TYR A 104 -2.90 3.68 -3.13
C TYR A 104 -2.25 5.05 -3.33
N GLY A 105 -0.93 5.07 -3.21
CA GLY A 105 -0.12 6.23 -3.55
C GLY A 105 1.19 5.83 -4.20
N LEU A 106 1.68 6.73 -5.06
CA LEU A 106 2.95 6.59 -5.76
C LEU A 106 3.81 7.81 -5.45
N ILE A 107 5.11 7.59 -5.23
CA ILE A 107 6.10 8.65 -5.07
C ILE A 107 7.17 8.43 -6.14
N ARG A 108 7.42 9.42 -6.98
CA ARG A 108 8.44 9.35 -8.04
C ARG A 108 9.24 10.63 -8.14
N LYS A 109 10.47 10.52 -8.61
CA LYS A 109 11.29 11.68 -8.95
C LYS A 109 10.73 12.37 -10.20
N LYS A 110 10.79 13.70 -10.22
CA LYS A 110 10.53 14.51 -11.41
C LYS A 110 11.72 14.54 -12.34
#